data_AF-A0A7R9DCM8-F1
#
_entry.id   AF-A0A7R9DCM8-F1
#
_cell.length_a   1.000
_cell.length_b   1.000
_cell.length_c   1.000
_cell.angle_alpha   90.00
_cell.angle_beta   90.00
_cell.angle_gamma   90.00
#
_symmetry.space_group_name_H-M   'P 1'
#
loop_
_entity.id
_entity.type
_entity.pdbx_description
1 polymer ?
#
loop_
_entity_poly.entity_id
_entity_poly.type
_entity_poly.pdbx_seq_one_letter_code
_entity_poly.pdbx_strand_id
1 'polypeptide(L)'
;VATLSHNGRFEGSTVEHLTFYNHTECHCKPVQDVMARDSNTEHQDTRSLQRYNRPERDSRNCRCPSLYTVRHLKDGKCLCDCFDKERSCLRAKKGKDYFSHHDRLCITKRECLPPSCDFGSYLPQASRCPRKKEKFAAWGRLIGRQHPI
;
A
#
# COMPACT_ATOMS: atom_id res chain seq x y z
N VAL A 1 62.58 18.71 -8.76
CA VAL A 1 61.37 18.91 -7.90
C VAL A 1 60.25 18.11 -8.54
N ALA A 2 59.69 17.18 -7.76
CA ALA A 2 58.68 16.14 -7.99
C ALA A 2 57.97 16.01 -9.35
N THR A 3 58.11 14.84 -9.99
CA THR A 3 57.15 14.24 -10.92
C THR A 3 56.20 13.33 -10.13
N LEU A 4 54.89 13.66 -10.11
CA LEU A 4 53.88 12.81 -9.48
C LEU A 4 53.39 11.77 -10.50
N SER A 5 53.80 10.52 -10.28
CA SER A 5 53.27 9.34 -10.98
C SER A 5 51.82 9.09 -10.55
N HIS A 6 50.88 9.13 -11.50
CA HIS A 6 49.52 8.63 -11.30
C HIS A 6 49.51 7.09 -11.37
N ASN A 7 49.76 6.42 -10.25
CA ASN A 7 49.45 4.99 -10.08
C ASN A 7 48.11 4.85 -9.35
N GLY A 8 47.03 5.22 -10.03
CA GLY A 8 45.68 4.84 -9.65
C GLY A 8 45.35 3.51 -10.33
N ARG A 9 45.65 2.39 -9.66
CA ARG A 9 45.22 1.05 -10.08
C ARG A 9 43.68 1.02 -10.00
N PHE A 10 43.01 1.10 -11.14
CA PHE A 10 41.59 0.77 -11.23
C PHE A 10 41.44 -0.71 -10.89
N GLU A 11 41.02 -1.02 -9.67
CA GLU A 11 40.43 -2.32 -9.37
C GLU A 11 39.17 -2.44 -10.23
N GLY A 12 39.23 -3.31 -11.23
CA GLY A 12 38.10 -3.57 -12.11
C GLY A 12 36.90 -4.00 -11.26
N SER A 13 35.76 -3.35 -11.48
CA SER A 13 34.49 -3.77 -10.88
C SER A 13 34.25 -5.24 -11.25
N THR A 14 34.35 -6.14 -10.28
CA THR A 14 34.07 -7.56 -10.49
C THR A 14 32.56 -7.76 -10.44
N VAL A 15 32.02 -8.45 -11.43
CA VAL A 15 30.59 -8.76 -11.47
C VAL A 15 30.36 -9.97 -10.55
N GLU A 16 29.77 -9.72 -9.39
CA GLU A 16 29.40 -10.79 -8.46
C GLU A 16 28.06 -11.42 -8.87
N HIS A 17 28.05 -12.76 -8.98
CA HIS A 17 26.82 -13.51 -9.24
C HIS A 17 26.31 -14.10 -7.92
N LEU A 18 25.23 -13.53 -7.40
CA LEU A 18 24.54 -14.01 -6.21
C LEU A 18 23.40 -14.94 -6.60
N THR A 19 23.31 -16.10 -5.96
CA THR A 19 22.19 -17.03 -6.12
C THR A 19 21.08 -16.66 -5.14
N PHE A 20 19.88 -16.41 -5.65
CA PHE A 20 18.69 -16.19 -4.83
C PHE A 20 17.71 -17.33 -5.00
N TYR A 21 17.02 -17.66 -3.91
CA TYR A 21 15.96 -18.65 -3.94
C TYR A 21 14.67 -18.02 -4.48
N ASN A 22 14.07 -18.67 -5.48
CA ASN A 22 12.83 -18.23 -6.10
C ASN A 22 11.68 -19.13 -5.64
N HIS A 23 10.65 -18.54 -5.03
CA HIS A 23 9.42 -19.24 -4.70
C HIS A 23 8.55 -19.32 -5.96
N THR A 24 8.39 -20.51 -6.52
CA THR A 24 7.59 -20.74 -7.74
C THR A 24 6.11 -21.00 -7.44
N GLU A 25 5.77 -21.35 -6.20
CA GLU A 25 4.40 -21.58 -5.75
C GLU A 25 4.21 -21.28 -4.26
N CYS A 26 2.98 -20.94 -3.87
CA CYS A 26 2.60 -20.58 -2.51
C CYS A 26 1.25 -21.22 -2.15
N HIS A 27 1.05 -21.57 -0.88
CA HIS A 27 -0.25 -21.96 -0.35
C HIS A 27 -0.54 -21.27 0.99
N CYS A 28 -1.82 -21.16 1.35
CA CYS A 28 -2.22 -20.57 2.62
C CYS A 28 -1.84 -21.50 3.77
N LYS A 29 -1.00 -21.01 4.69
CA LYS A 29 -0.74 -21.65 5.99
C LYS A 29 -1.33 -20.82 7.13
N PRO A 30 -1.84 -21.44 8.21
CA PRO A 30 -2.19 -20.72 9.42
C PRO A 30 -0.92 -20.07 10.01
N VAL A 31 -1.09 -18.90 10.63
CA VAL A 31 -0.01 -18.24 11.37
C VAL A 31 0.31 -19.12 12.58
N GLN A 32 1.53 -19.66 12.66
CA GLN A 32 2.05 -20.23 13.89
C GLN A 32 2.54 -19.06 14.74
N ASP A 33 1.88 -18.82 15.88
CA ASP A 33 2.09 -17.67 16.79
C ASP A 33 3.43 -17.72 17.56
N VAL A 34 4.50 -18.23 16.96
CA VAL A 34 5.84 -18.21 17.53
C VAL A 34 6.80 -17.52 16.58
N MET A 35 6.62 -16.20 16.46
CA MET A 35 7.74 -15.32 16.12
C MET A 35 8.67 -15.33 17.33
N ALA A 36 9.80 -16.06 17.24
CA ALA A 36 10.84 -16.13 18.28
C ALA A 36 11.62 -14.82 18.47
N ARG A 37 10.96 -13.66 18.32
CA ARG A 37 11.57 -12.33 18.44
C ARG A 37 10.91 -11.43 19.48
N ASP A 38 9.74 -11.79 19.99
CA ASP A 38 8.99 -10.97 20.96
C ASP A 38 8.93 -11.65 22.33
N SER A 39 10.09 -11.95 22.92
CA SER A 39 10.19 -12.24 24.36
C SER A 39 10.15 -10.93 25.14
N ASN A 40 8.94 -10.38 25.32
CA ASN A 40 8.46 -9.57 26.45
C ASN A 40 7.39 -8.59 25.99
N THR A 41 6.14 -9.03 26.03
CA THR A 41 5.03 -8.22 26.55
C THR A 41 3.89 -9.18 26.83
N GLU A 42 3.85 -9.66 28.07
CA GLU A 42 2.65 -10.24 28.64
C GLU A 42 1.53 -9.20 28.54
N HIS A 43 0.50 -9.46 27.74
CA HIS A 43 -0.87 -8.98 27.97
C HIS A 43 -1.85 -9.97 27.33
N GLN A 44 -2.20 -10.97 28.15
CA GLN A 44 -3.50 -11.63 28.23
C GLN A 44 -4.32 -11.78 26.93
N ASP A 45 -4.18 -12.97 26.35
CA ASP A 45 -5.22 -13.62 25.58
C ASP A 45 -6.50 -13.80 26.41
N THR A 46 -7.62 -13.28 25.90
CA THR A 46 -8.91 -14.00 25.91
C THR A 46 -9.81 -13.38 24.84
N ARG A 47 -9.78 -13.91 23.60
CA ARG A 47 -10.93 -13.90 22.67
C ARG A 47 -10.67 -14.71 21.39
N SER A 48 -10.36 -15.98 21.59
CA SER A 48 -10.68 -17.02 20.60
C SER A 48 -12.11 -17.47 20.86
N LEU A 49 -12.92 -17.61 19.80
CA LEU A 49 -14.36 -17.96 19.74
C LEU A 49 -15.38 -16.81 19.60
N GLN A 50 -15.24 -15.95 18.58
CA GLN A 50 -16.44 -15.33 17.98
C GLN A 50 -16.26 -15.03 16.49
N ARG A 51 -15.90 -16.09 15.75
CA ARG A 51 -15.97 -16.16 14.30
C ARG A 51 -17.44 -16.46 13.94
N TYR A 52 -18.30 -15.43 13.79
CA TYR A 52 -19.55 -15.42 12.96
C TYR A 52 -20.49 -14.20 13.18
N ASN A 53 -20.15 -13.23 14.03
CA ASN A 53 -20.88 -11.95 14.11
C ASN A 53 -19.90 -10.82 14.37
N ARG A 54 -19.22 -10.32 13.33
CA ARG A 54 -18.50 -9.06 13.43
C ARG A 54 -19.51 -7.96 13.09
N PRO A 55 -19.93 -7.13 14.06
CA PRO A 55 -20.90 -6.08 13.79
C PRO A 55 -20.33 -5.19 12.69
N GLU A 56 -21.20 -4.70 11.79
CA GLU A 56 -20.90 -3.50 11.01
C GLU A 56 -20.19 -2.53 11.94
N ARG A 57 -18.94 -2.18 11.62
CA ARG A 57 -18.12 -1.30 12.45
C ARG A 57 -19.00 -0.09 12.77
N ASP A 58 -19.25 0.10 14.06
CA ASP A 58 -19.92 1.27 14.62
C ASP A 58 -19.41 2.48 13.84
N SER A 59 -20.32 3.13 13.09
CA SER A 59 -20.06 4.20 12.12
C SER A 59 -19.42 5.46 12.74
N ARG A 60 -18.99 5.37 14.01
CA ARG A 60 -18.42 6.43 14.84
C ARG A 60 -16.89 6.51 14.77
N ASN A 61 -16.18 5.43 14.42
CA ASN A 61 -14.71 5.41 14.38
C ASN A 61 -14.16 5.21 12.96
N CYS A 62 -14.35 6.24 12.14
CA CYS A 62 -13.75 6.33 10.82
C CYS A 62 -12.24 6.59 10.95
N ARG A 63 -11.42 5.75 10.34
CA ARG A 63 -9.95 5.93 10.31
C ARG A 63 -9.49 6.08 8.87
N CYS A 64 -8.63 7.06 8.63
CA CYS A 64 -8.07 7.34 7.32
C CYS A 64 -6.56 7.11 7.29
N PRO A 65 -6.01 6.86 6.09
CA PRO A 65 -4.57 6.91 5.86
C PRO A 65 -3.99 8.26 6.31
N SER A 66 -2.73 8.28 6.70
CA SER A 66 -2.05 9.42 7.32
C SER A 66 -2.08 10.71 6.48
N LEU A 67 -2.17 10.58 5.16
CA LEU A 67 -2.24 11.72 4.22
C LEU A 67 -3.67 12.23 3.97
N TYR A 68 -4.69 11.61 4.56
CA TYR A 68 -6.10 11.89 4.29
C TYR A 68 -6.82 12.20 5.57
N THR A 69 -7.85 13.05 5.47
CA THR A 69 -8.70 13.35 6.61
C THR A 69 -10.07 12.70 6.47
N VAL A 70 -10.68 12.37 7.61
CA VAL A 70 -12.04 11.87 7.68
C VAL A 70 -13.01 12.99 7.32
N ARG A 71 -13.93 12.72 6.39
CA ARG A 71 -15.08 13.55 6.06
C ARG A 71 -16.36 12.80 6.40
N HIS A 72 -17.24 13.45 7.13
CA HIS A 72 -18.52 12.89 7.54
C HIS A 72 -19.60 13.31 6.53
N LEU A 73 -20.40 12.36 6.08
CA LEU A 73 -21.55 12.57 5.20
C LEU A 73 -22.81 12.70 6.04
N LYS A 74 -23.85 13.30 5.44
CA LYS A 74 -25.16 13.51 6.08
C LYS A 74 -25.83 12.20 6.51
N ASP A 75 -25.53 11.10 5.83
CA ASP A 75 -26.10 9.78 6.09
C ASP A 75 -25.41 9.01 7.25
N GLY A 76 -24.57 9.69 8.03
CA GLY A 76 -23.76 9.05 9.09
C GLY A 76 -22.61 8.18 8.56
N LYS A 77 -22.40 8.16 7.24
CA LYS A 77 -21.24 7.53 6.60
C LYS A 77 -20.05 8.48 6.63
N CYS A 78 -18.86 7.94 6.41
CA CYS A 78 -17.65 8.74 6.31
C CYS A 78 -16.79 8.27 5.15
N LEU A 79 -15.95 9.17 4.66
CA LEU A 79 -14.97 8.89 3.61
C LEU A 79 -13.64 9.57 3.95
N CYS A 80 -12.58 9.12 3.30
CA CYS A 80 -11.25 9.73 3.42
C CYS A 80 -11.02 10.66 2.24
N ASP A 81 -10.94 11.96 2.50
CA ASP A 81 -10.66 12.97 1.47
C ASP A 81 -9.78 14.10 2.01
N CYS A 82 -9.22 14.89 1.09
CA CYS A 82 -8.37 16.01 1.39
C CYS A 82 -9.15 17.19 1.98
N PHE A 83 -8.48 17.97 2.82
CA PHE A 83 -8.85 19.36 3.02
C PHE A 83 -8.39 20.24 1.86
N ASP A 84 -9.12 21.33 1.64
CA ASP A 84 -8.74 22.31 0.63
C ASP A 84 -7.33 22.82 0.94
N LYS A 85 -6.49 22.86 -0.09
CA LYS A 85 -5.08 23.33 -0.05
C LYS A 85 -4.05 22.36 0.57
N GLU A 86 -4.43 21.16 1.01
CA GLU A 86 -3.46 20.18 1.50
C GLU A 86 -2.68 19.54 0.34
N ARG A 87 -1.49 20.09 0.01
CA ARG A 87 -0.74 19.72 -1.20
C ARG A 87 -0.33 18.25 -1.23
N SER A 88 0.07 17.68 -0.09
CA SER A 88 0.45 16.27 0.06
C SER A 88 -0.74 15.35 -0.26
N CYS A 89 -1.88 15.58 0.38
CA CYS A 89 -3.11 14.82 0.11
C CYS A 89 -3.52 14.94 -1.36
N LEU A 90 -3.56 16.16 -1.91
CA LEU A 90 -3.96 16.41 -3.30
C LEU A 90 -3.04 15.72 -4.32
N ARG A 91 -1.74 15.58 -4.02
CA ARG A 91 -0.80 14.82 -4.86
C ARG A 91 -1.09 13.31 -4.77
N ALA A 92 -1.29 12.78 -3.57
CA ALA A 92 -1.66 11.37 -3.37
C ALA A 92 -2.99 11.04 -4.07
N LYS A 93 -4.01 11.91 -3.96
CA LYS A 93 -5.33 11.81 -4.60
C LYS A 93 -5.27 11.70 -6.13
N LYS A 94 -4.26 12.35 -6.73
CA LYS A 94 -3.97 12.31 -8.17
C LYS A 94 -3.04 11.16 -8.59
N GLY A 95 -2.65 10.29 -7.67
CA GLY A 95 -1.75 9.18 -7.92
C GLY A 95 -0.28 9.59 -8.13
N LYS A 96 0.11 10.80 -7.68
CA LYS A 96 1.49 11.27 -7.78
C LYS A 96 2.37 10.74 -6.66
N ASP A 97 1.80 10.54 -5.48
CA ASP A 97 2.49 10.03 -4.30
C ASP A 97 1.98 8.62 -3.92
N TYR A 98 2.82 7.88 -3.21
CA TYR A 98 2.54 6.53 -2.71
C TYR A 98 2.17 6.57 -1.24
N PHE A 99 1.37 5.60 -0.80
CA PHE A 99 1.03 5.45 0.60
C PHE A 99 2.16 4.76 1.36
N SER A 100 2.34 5.13 2.62
CA SER A 100 3.32 4.47 3.49
C SER A 100 2.98 2.98 3.66
N HIS A 101 3.96 2.18 4.08
CA HIS A 101 3.71 0.78 4.38
C HIS A 101 2.64 0.61 5.47
N HIS A 102 2.66 1.47 6.50
CA HIS A 102 1.66 1.49 7.56
C HIS A 102 0.25 1.75 7.01
N ASP A 103 0.10 2.78 6.16
CA ASP A 103 -1.19 3.11 5.55
C ASP A 103 -1.68 1.99 4.63
N ARG A 104 -0.78 1.39 3.83
CA ARG A 104 -1.10 0.25 2.96
C ARG A 104 -1.64 -0.91 3.79
N LEU A 105 -0.97 -1.27 4.88
CA LEU A 105 -1.44 -2.32 5.79
C LEU A 105 -2.79 -1.94 6.42
N CYS A 106 -2.96 -0.69 6.85
CA CYS A 106 -4.22 -0.24 7.45
C CYS A 106 -5.39 -0.39 6.48
N ILE A 107 -5.21 -0.02 5.21
CA ILE A 107 -6.22 -0.18 4.16
C ILE A 107 -6.46 -1.68 3.87
N THR A 108 -5.40 -2.48 3.70
CA THR A 108 -5.51 -3.92 3.38
C THR A 108 -6.18 -4.71 4.50
N LYS A 109 -5.86 -4.42 5.76
CA LYS A 109 -6.50 -5.02 6.94
C LYS A 109 -7.91 -4.49 7.20
N ARG A 110 -8.39 -3.55 6.37
CA ARG A 110 -9.65 -2.82 6.56
C ARG A 110 -9.75 -2.15 7.93
N GLU A 111 -8.61 -1.71 8.47
CA GLU A 111 -8.52 -0.87 9.66
C GLU A 111 -8.75 0.60 9.33
N CYS A 112 -8.37 1.01 8.12
CA CYS A 112 -8.64 2.31 7.53
C CYS A 112 -9.60 2.18 6.35
N LEU A 113 -10.38 3.22 6.11
CA LEU A 113 -11.16 3.36 4.88
C LEU A 113 -10.23 3.64 3.68
N PRO A 114 -10.58 3.17 2.48
CA PRO A 114 -9.83 3.48 1.29
C PRO A 114 -9.89 4.99 0.99
N PRO A 115 -8.78 5.58 0.50
CA PRO A 115 -8.73 6.99 0.14
C PRO A 115 -9.58 7.28 -1.11
N SER A 116 -10.24 8.43 -1.14
CA SER A 116 -10.88 8.97 -2.35
C SER A 116 -9.82 9.37 -3.37
N CYS A 117 -9.91 8.86 -4.60
CA CYS A 117 -8.98 9.17 -5.68
C CYS A 117 -9.67 9.92 -6.84
N ASP A 118 -8.96 10.83 -7.52
CA ASP A 118 -9.52 11.63 -8.63
C ASP A 118 -9.81 10.79 -9.88
N PHE A 119 -9.06 9.70 -10.09
CA PHE A 119 -9.02 8.97 -11.36
C PHE A 119 -9.46 7.51 -11.27
N GLY A 120 -10.21 7.13 -10.22
CA GLY A 120 -10.74 5.77 -10.04
C GLY A 120 -10.70 5.34 -8.59
N SER A 121 -10.65 4.03 -8.32
CA SER A 121 -10.45 3.48 -6.99
C SER A 121 -8.96 3.33 -6.65
N TYR A 122 -8.62 3.37 -5.36
CA TYR A 122 -7.28 3.05 -4.86
C TYR A 122 -6.76 1.73 -5.44
N LEU A 123 -5.45 1.67 -5.78
CA LEU A 123 -4.80 0.50 -6.35
C LEU A 123 -3.90 -0.17 -5.30
N PRO A 124 -4.32 -1.29 -4.66
CA PRO A 124 -3.54 -1.93 -3.60
C PRO A 124 -2.18 -2.47 -4.06
N GLN A 125 -2.11 -2.90 -5.33
CA GLN A 125 -0.88 -3.43 -5.94
C GLN A 125 0.14 -2.32 -6.17
N ALA A 126 -0.32 -1.15 -6.62
CA ALA A 126 0.55 0.01 -6.83
C ALA A 126 0.77 0.83 -5.56
N SER A 127 0.05 0.54 -4.47
CA SER A 127 0.05 1.31 -3.22
C SER A 127 -0.23 2.81 -3.40
N ARG A 128 -1.06 3.18 -4.38
CA ARG A 128 -1.40 4.59 -4.72
C ARG A 128 -2.73 4.71 -5.44
N CYS A 129 -3.19 5.95 -5.59
CA CYS A 129 -4.31 6.25 -6.49
C CYS A 129 -3.89 6.10 -7.98
N PRO A 130 -4.83 5.80 -8.89
CA PRO A 130 -4.59 5.84 -10.32
C PRO A 130 -4.19 7.24 -10.78
N ARG A 131 -3.33 7.35 -11.79
CA ARG A 131 -3.07 8.62 -12.48
C ARG A 131 -4.06 8.84 -13.61
N LYS A 132 -4.19 10.08 -14.06
CA LYS A 132 -5.02 10.47 -15.21
C LYS A 132 -4.80 9.57 -16.45
N LYS A 133 -3.55 9.23 -16.77
CA LYS A 133 -3.19 8.37 -17.92
C LYS A 133 -3.66 6.92 -17.75
N GLU A 134 -3.68 6.40 -16.51
CA GLU A 134 -4.11 5.04 -16.20
C GLU A 134 -5.62 4.87 -16.28
N LYS A 135 -6.38 5.94 -16.03
CA LYS A 135 -7.83 5.98 -16.28
C LYS A 135 -8.12 5.70 -17.76
N PHE A 136 -7.46 6.38 -18.68
CA PHE A 136 -7.71 6.21 -20.12
C PHE A 136 -7.26 4.85 -20.66
N ALA A 137 -6.18 4.27 -20.12
CA ALA A 137 -5.73 2.93 -20.49
C ALA A 137 -6.71 1.82 -20.05
N ALA A 138 -7.42 2.00 -18.94
CA ALA A 138 -8.45 1.07 -18.50
C ALA A 138 -9.69 1.08 -19.42
N TRP A 139 -10.04 2.25 -19.98
CA TRP A 139 -11.18 2.38 -20.90
C TRP A 139 -10.85 1.81 -22.29
N GLY A 140 -9.63 2.00 -22.79
CA GLY A 140 -9.20 1.39 -24.06
C GLY A 140 -9.20 -0.15 -24.03
N ARG A 141 -8.93 -0.76 -22.88
CA ARG A 141 -8.98 -2.22 -22.69
C ARG A 141 -10.40 -2.80 -22.67
N LEU A 142 -11.40 -2.01 -22.32
CA LEU A 142 -12.81 -2.44 -22.33
C LEU A 142 -13.43 -2.37 -23.73
N ILE A 143 -12.94 -1.47 -24.61
CA ILE A 143 -13.46 -1.32 -25.98
C ILE A 143 -12.69 -2.19 -27.00
N GLY A 144 -11.45 -2.59 -26.71
CA GLY A 144 -10.61 -3.41 -27.61
C GLY A 144 -10.88 -4.92 -27.64
N ARG A 145 -12.05 -5.41 -27.19
CA ARG A 145 -12.42 -6.85 -27.18
C ARG A 145 -13.66 -7.21 -28.01
N GLN A 146 -14.11 -6.34 -28.92
CA GLN A 146 -15.00 -6.74 -30.01
C GLN A 146 -14.21 -6.67 -31.31
N HIS A 147 -13.82 -7.83 -31.84
CA HIS A 147 -13.70 -8.18 -33.26
C HIS A 147 -12.81 -9.43 -33.39
N PRO A 148 -13.37 -10.64 -33.40
CA PRO A 148 -12.85 -11.71 -34.22
C PRO A 148 -13.41 -11.58 -35.64
N ILE A 149 -12.56 -11.93 -36.59
CA ILE A 149 -12.78 -12.07 -38.04
C ILE A 149 -13.84 -13.14 -38.33
#